data_AF-K1UM17-F1
#
_entry.id   AF-K1UM17-F1
#
_cell.length_a   1.000
_cell.length_b   1.000
_cell.length_c   1.000
_cell.angle_alpha   90.00
_cell.angle_beta   90.00
_cell.angle_gamma   90.00
#
_symmetry.space_group_name_H-M   'P 1'
#
loop_
_entity.id
_entity.type
_entity.pdbx_description
1 polymer ?
#
loop_
_entity_poly.entity_id
_entity_poly.type
_entity_poly.pdbx_seq_one_letter_code
_entity_poly.pdbx_strand_id
1 'polypeptide(L)' 'MKTLIVVLGPTGVGKTELCLSLAEHLSIPIINADSRQIFAELP' A
#
# COMPACT_ATOMS: atom_id res chain seq x y z
N MET A 1 5.34 -4.76 -20.96
CA MET A 1 4.40 -5.38 -20.00
C MET A 1 3.96 -4.33 -19.00
N LYS A 2 2.71 -4.39 -18.51
CA LYS A 2 2.28 -3.62 -17.35
C LYS A 2 2.49 -4.48 -16.11
N THR A 3 3.13 -3.94 -15.08
CA THR A 3 3.47 -4.66 -13.84
C THR A 3 2.71 -4.06 -12.68
N LEU A 4 2.08 -4.91 -11.87
CA LEU A 4 1.44 -4.54 -10.60
C LEU A 4 2.18 -5.25 -9.47
N ILE A 5 2.66 -4.48 -8.50
CA ILE A 5 3.31 -5.01 -7.30
C ILE A 5 2.24 -5.06 -6.20
N VAL A 6 2.03 -6.24 -5.61
CA VAL A 6 1.04 -6.45 -4.55
C VAL A 6 1.76 -6.82 -3.25
N VAL A 7 1.56 -6.01 -2.21
CA VAL A 7 2.15 -6.22 -0.89
C VAL A 7 1.09 -6.82 0.04
N LEU A 8 1.28 -8.08 0.42
CA LEU A 8 0.35 -8.85 1.27
C LEU A 8 0.91 -9.05 2.69
N GLY A 9 0.02 -9.34 3.65
CA GLY A 9 0.40 -9.68 5.03
C GLY A 9 -0.62 -9.23 6.08
N PRO A 10 -0.50 -9.68 7.34
CA PRO A 10 -1.44 -9.34 8.42
C PRO A 10 -1.39 -7.85 8.82
N THR A 11 -2.39 -7.38 9.56
CA THR A 11 -2.42 -6.01 10.11
C THR A 11 -1.25 -5.81 11.08
N GLY A 12 -0.62 -4.62 11.07
CA GLY A 12 0.49 -4.28 11.97
C GLY A 12 1.88 -4.80 11.59
N VAL A 13 2.02 -5.54 10.47
CA VAL A 13 3.32 -6.12 10.04
C VAL A 13 4.26 -5.14 9.33
N GLY A 14 3.89 -3.86 9.20
CA GLY A 14 4.74 -2.85 8.55
C GLY A 14 4.54 -2.68 7.04
N LYS A 15 3.43 -3.17 6.46
CA LYS A 15 3.16 -3.03 5.01
C LYS A 15 3.16 -1.60 4.51
N THR A 16 2.60 -0.67 5.27
CA THR A 16 2.51 0.75 4.88
C THR A 16 3.90 1.36 4.69
N GLU A 17 4.82 1.10 5.62
CA GLU A 17 6.19 1.60 5.55
C GLU A 17 6.96 0.99 4.35
N LEU A 18 6.77 -0.31 4.10
CA LEU A 18 7.31 -0.96 2.91
C LEU A 18 6.77 -0.33 1.61
N CYS A 19 5.46 -0.07 1.53
CA CYS A 19 4.85 0.55 0.35
C CYS A 19 5.40 1.97 0.10
N LEU A 20 5.62 2.77 1.15
CA LEU A 20 6.21 4.10 1.02
C LEU A 20 7.64 4.02 0.47
N SER A 21 8.48 3.15 1.04
CA SER A 21 9.85 2.95 0.56
C SER A 21 9.90 2.47 -0.89
N LEU A 22 9.02 1.53 -1.29
CA LEU A 22 8.92 1.05 -2.66
C LEU A 22 8.46 2.15 -3.63
N ALA A 23 7.48 2.96 -3.23
CA ALA A 23 6.97 4.05 -4.06
C ALA A 23 8.04 5.11 -4.33
N GLU A 24 8.82 5.48 -3.32
CA GLU A 24 9.97 6.39 -3.46
C GLU A 24 11.06 5.79 -4.36
N HIS A 25 11.46 4.54 -4.09
CA HIS A 25 12.55 3.88 -4.83
C HIS A 25 12.22 3.66 -6.31
N LEU A 26 10.96 3.34 -6.61
CA LEU A 26 10.51 3.02 -7.97
C LEU A 26 9.81 4.19 -8.67
N SER A 27 9.59 5.31 -7.98
CA SER A 27 8.83 6.46 -8.49
C SER A 27 7.43 6.07 -9.01
N ILE A 28 6.69 5.29 -8.22
CA ILE A 28 5.35 4.75 -8.58
C ILE A 28 4.26 5.20 -7.61
N PRO A 29 2.99 5.29 -8.05
CA PRO A 29 1.87 5.57 -7.17
C PRO A 29 1.53 4.36 -6.27
N ILE A 30 0.91 4.65 -5.13
CA ILE A 30 0.33 3.65 -4.21
C ILE A 30 -1.19 3.62 -4.40
N ILE A 31 -1.77 2.42 -4.43
CA ILE A 31 -3.21 2.20 -4.37
C ILE A 31 -3.51 1.47 -3.06
N ASN A 32 -4.34 2.08 -2.19
CA ASN A 32 -4.78 1.43 -0.97
C ASN A 32 -5.78 0.30 -1.30
N ALA A 33 -5.58 -0.88 -0.72
CA ALA A 33 -6.41 -2.06 -0.91
C ALA A 33 -7.02 -2.58 0.41
N ASP A 34 -7.09 -1.73 1.44
CA ASP A 34 -7.73 -2.04 2.72
C ASP A 34 -9.21 -1.63 2.66
N SER A 35 -10.11 -2.62 2.78
CA SER A 35 -11.55 -2.41 2.69
C SER A 35 -12.12 -1.52 3.81
N ARG A 36 -11.36 -1.24 4.87
CA ARG A 36 -11.77 -0.34 5.95
C ARG A 36 -11.30 1.09 5.70
N GLN A 37 -10.14 1.31 5.09
CA GLN A 37 -9.61 2.67 4.85
C GLN A 37 -10.24 3.37 3.63
N ILE A 38 -11.21 2.74 2.95
CA ILE A 38 -12.04 3.41 1.95
C ILE A 38 -13.05 4.38 2.57
N PHE A 39 -13.38 4.21 3.87
CA PHE A 39 -14.32 5.05 4.57
C PHE A 39 -13.61 6.27 5.16
N ALA A 40 -14.09 7.47 4.85
CA ALA A 40 -13.49 8.74 5.30
C ALA A 40 -13.53 8.96 6.82
N GLU A 41 -14.34 8.18 7.52
CA GLU A 41 -14.50 8.21 8.98
C GLU A 41 -13.38 7.47 9.73
N LEU A 42 -12.58 6.68 8.99
CA LEU A 42 -11.48 5.91 9.56
C LEU A 42 -10.15 6.60 9.20
N PRO A 43 -9.29 6.86 10.20
CA PRO A 43 -7.98 7.44 9.96
C PRO A 43 -7.02 6.51 9.19
#